data_AF-A0AAD5ACG4-F1
#
_entry.id   AF-A0AAD5ACG4-F1
#
_cell.length_a   1.000
_cell.length_b   1.000
_cell.length_c   1.000
_cell.angle_alpha   90.00
_cell.angle_beta   90.00
_cell.angle_gamma   90.00
#
_symmetry.space_group_name_H-M   'P 1'
#
loop_
_entity.id
_entity.type
_entity.pdbx_description
1 polymer ?
#
loop_
_entity_poly.entity_id
_entity_poly.type
_entity_poly.pdbx_seq_one_letter_code
_entity_poly.pdbx_strand_id
1 'polypeptide(L)'
;FISSRLDYWNALYLGITQFSLHHLQLVQNAAARLLTGTSKCAHITPVLSSLHWPPVQYRIQYKILLYVLSSNHVEQDINHGETVLSVAPPKLWNSLPPDLTSEREFSTFKAKLKTHLFTKVF
;
A
#
# COMPACT_ATOMS: atom_id res chain seq x y z
N PHE A 1 17.12 -3.27 18.81
CA PHE A 1 17.87 -3.85 17.67
C PHE A 1 16.88 -4.45 16.64
N ILE A 2 16.01 -3.62 16.05
CA ILE A 2 14.93 -4.02 15.10
C ILE A 2 14.94 -3.16 13.82
N SER A 3 15.87 -2.21 13.67
CA SER A 3 15.97 -1.37 12.45
C SER A 3 16.42 -2.15 11.21
N SER A 4 17.24 -3.20 11.36
CA SER A 4 17.80 -3.94 10.21
C SER A 4 16.79 -4.79 9.44
N ARG A 5 15.70 -5.24 10.08
CA ARG A 5 14.60 -5.94 9.39
C ARG A 5 13.63 -4.97 8.72
N LEU A 6 13.70 -3.68 9.05
CA LEU A 6 12.83 -2.64 8.52
C LEU A 6 13.37 -2.06 7.23
N ASP A 7 14.68 -1.81 7.20
CA ASP A 7 15.40 -1.45 5.97
C ASP A 7 15.32 -2.57 4.92
N TYR A 8 15.11 -3.82 5.35
CA TYR A 8 14.82 -4.93 4.45
C TYR A 8 13.54 -4.69 3.62
N TRP A 9 12.49 -4.04 4.15
CA TRP A 9 11.25 -3.78 3.41
C TRP A 9 11.33 -2.53 2.50
N ASN A 10 12.15 -1.55 2.87
CA ASN A 10 12.49 -0.44 1.97
C ASN A 10 13.40 -0.92 0.82
N ALA A 11 14.38 -1.76 1.13
CA ALA A 11 15.20 -2.49 0.16
C ALA A 11 14.37 -3.48 -0.66
N LEU A 12 13.27 -4.01 -0.13
CA LEU A 12 12.32 -4.86 -0.86
C LEU A 12 11.57 -4.04 -1.93
N TYR A 13 11.31 -2.75 -1.75
CA TYR A 13 10.79 -1.91 -2.84
C TYR A 13 11.88 -1.61 -3.90
N LEU A 14 13.15 -1.56 -3.49
CA LEU A 14 14.30 -1.45 -4.40
C LEU A 14 14.66 -2.80 -5.08
N GLY A 15 14.26 -3.94 -4.49
CA GLY A 15 14.71 -5.29 -4.86
C GLY A 15 13.61 -6.26 -5.31
N ILE A 16 12.32 -5.97 -5.08
CA ILE A 16 11.23 -6.67 -5.79
C ILE A 16 11.28 -6.17 -7.23
N THR A 17 11.90 -6.96 -8.09
CA THR A 17 11.81 -6.80 -9.52
C THR A 17 10.33 -6.75 -9.91
N GLN A 18 9.94 -5.83 -10.81
CA GLN A 18 8.58 -5.74 -11.36
C GLN A 18 8.00 -7.11 -11.76
N PHE A 19 8.88 -8.05 -12.13
CA PHE A 19 8.58 -9.46 -12.37
C PHE A 19 7.85 -10.16 -11.21
N SER A 20 8.32 -10.02 -9.97
CA SER A 20 7.71 -10.67 -8.80
C SER A 20 6.35 -10.04 -8.45
N LEU A 21 6.21 -8.72 -8.61
CA LEU A 21 4.89 -8.05 -8.48
C LEU A 21 3.92 -8.54 -9.55
N HIS A 22 4.39 -8.66 -10.79
CA HIS A 22 3.61 -9.17 -11.90
C HIS A 22 3.17 -10.61 -11.64
N HIS A 23 4.06 -11.48 -11.17
CA HIS A 23 3.71 -12.86 -10.84
C HIS A 23 2.66 -12.95 -9.73
N LEU A 24 2.81 -12.16 -8.65
CA LEU A 24 1.80 -12.10 -7.60
C LEU A 24 0.45 -11.57 -8.11
N GLN A 25 0.47 -10.58 -9.02
CA GLN A 25 -0.74 -10.09 -9.65
C GLN A 25 -1.41 -11.17 -10.51
N LEU A 26 -0.64 -11.97 -11.24
CA LEU A 26 -1.18 -13.10 -12.01
C LEU A 26 -1.85 -14.14 -11.10
N VAL A 27 -1.23 -14.46 -9.97
CA VAL A 27 -1.83 -15.38 -8.98
C VAL A 27 -3.13 -14.82 -8.42
N GLN A 28 -3.16 -13.53 -8.05
CA GLN A 28 -4.39 -12.87 -7.59
C GLN A 28 -5.47 -12.90 -8.69
N ASN A 29 -5.10 -12.61 -9.94
CA ASN A 29 -6.02 -12.62 -11.08
C ASN A 29 -6.61 -14.02 -11.33
N ALA A 30 -5.78 -15.06 -11.22
CA ALA A 30 -6.21 -16.44 -11.35
C ALA A 30 -7.20 -16.83 -10.24
N ALA A 31 -6.92 -16.44 -8.99
CA ALA A 31 -7.82 -16.68 -7.86
C ALA A 31 -9.16 -15.96 -8.02
N ALA A 32 -9.14 -14.69 -8.45
CA ALA A 32 -10.35 -13.91 -8.70
C ALA A 32 -11.23 -14.56 -9.79
N ARG A 33 -10.60 -15.07 -10.86
CA ARG A 33 -11.29 -15.77 -11.94
C ARG A 33 -11.85 -17.11 -11.50
N LEU A 34 -11.11 -17.86 -10.68
CA LEU A 34 -11.58 -19.13 -10.14
C LEU A 34 -12.84 -18.95 -9.29
N LEU A 35 -12.87 -17.92 -8.43
CA LEU A 35 -14.02 -17.64 -7.57
C LEU A 35 -15.25 -17.16 -8.34
N THR A 36 -15.06 -16.36 -9.38
CA THR A 36 -16.17 -15.76 -10.16
C THR A 36 -16.53 -16.57 -11.41
N GLY A 37 -15.81 -17.66 -11.69
CA GLY A 37 -15.98 -18.46 -12.90
C GLY A 37 -15.73 -17.68 -14.20
N THR A 38 -15.00 -16.56 -14.15
CA THR A 38 -14.79 -15.71 -15.33
C THR A 38 -13.79 -16.30 -16.32
N SER A 39 -14.07 -16.11 -17.61
CA SER A 39 -13.22 -16.59 -18.70
C SER A 39 -11.78 -16.04 -18.61
N LYS A 40 -10.80 -16.84 -19.06
CA LYS A 40 -9.37 -16.47 -19.07
C LYS A 40 -9.06 -15.26 -19.97
N CYS A 41 -9.92 -14.96 -20.93
CA CYS A 41 -9.75 -13.81 -21.83
C CYS A 41 -10.55 -12.58 -21.37
N ALA A 42 -11.40 -12.73 -20.34
CA ALA A 42 -12.19 -11.61 -19.82
C ALA A 42 -11.29 -10.60 -19.10
N HIS A 43 -11.64 -9.33 -19.24
CA HIS A 43 -10.92 -8.24 -18.57
C HIS A 43 -10.99 -8.42 -17.04
N ILE A 44 -9.85 -8.35 -16.36
CA ILE A 44 -9.74 -8.69 -14.95
C ILE A 44 -10.18 -7.54 -14.01
N THR A 45 -10.07 -6.29 -14.46
CA THR A 45 -10.44 -5.11 -13.66
C THR A 45 -11.89 -5.12 -13.16
N PRO A 46 -12.94 -5.41 -13.97
CA PRO A 46 -14.32 -5.49 -13.47
C PRO A 46 -14.50 -6.62 -12.45
N VAL A 47 -13.77 -7.73 -12.60
CA VAL A 47 -13.81 -8.86 -11.66
C VAL A 47 -13.22 -8.45 -10.31
N LEU A 48 -12.05 -7.81 -10.32
CA LEU A 48 -11.42 -7.30 -9.11
C LEU A 48 -12.27 -6.23 -8.42
N SER A 49 -12.91 -5.35 -9.21
CA SER A 49 -13.84 -4.34 -8.68
C SER A 49 -15.05 -4.99 -8.01
N SER A 50 -15.70 -5.97 -8.66
CA SER A 50 -16.83 -6.70 -8.07
C SER A 50 -16.48 -7.43 -6.77
N LEU A 51 -15.26 -7.95 -6.68
CA LEU A 51 -14.75 -8.64 -5.48
C LEU A 51 -14.21 -7.65 -4.42
N HIS A 52 -14.12 -6.37 -4.72
CA HIS A 52 -13.43 -5.35 -3.90
C HIS A 52 -11.97 -5.73 -3.59
N TRP A 53 -11.29 -6.39 -4.54
CA TRP A 53 -9.92 -6.87 -4.38
C TRP A 53 -8.93 -5.91 -5.05
N PRO A 54 -8.21 -5.05 -4.29
CA PRO A 54 -7.25 -4.14 -4.87
C PRO A 54 -6.05 -4.91 -5.44
N PRO A 55 -5.43 -4.46 -6.55
CA PRO A 55 -4.23 -5.05 -7.10
C PRO A 55 -3.09 -5.11 -6.09
N VAL A 56 -2.20 -6.09 -6.24
CA VAL A 56 -1.13 -6.41 -5.29
C VAL A 56 -0.25 -5.19 -5.01
N GLN A 57 0.08 -4.41 -6.04
CA GLN A 57 0.88 -3.20 -5.90
C GLN A 57 0.27 -2.20 -4.91
N TYR A 58 -1.03 -1.97 -4.97
CA TYR A 58 -1.74 -1.03 -4.09
C TYR A 58 -1.88 -1.58 -2.67
N ARG A 59 -1.98 -2.91 -2.50
CA ARG A 59 -1.94 -3.54 -1.16
C ARG A 59 -0.60 -3.33 -0.47
N ILE A 60 0.50 -3.43 -1.23
CA ILE A 60 1.86 -3.18 -0.71
C ILE A 60 2.01 -1.71 -0.34
N GLN A 61 1.63 -0.78 -1.24
CA GLN A 61 1.66 0.66 -0.96
C GLN A 61 0.85 1.03 0.28
N TYR A 62 -0.37 0.50 0.41
CA TYR A 62 -1.22 0.72 1.57
C TYR A 62 -0.57 0.23 2.87
N LYS A 63 0.00 -0.97 2.87
CA LYS A 63 0.70 -1.53 4.04
C LYS A 63 1.91 -0.69 4.44
N ILE A 64 2.71 -0.23 3.48
CA ILE A 64 3.86 0.63 3.73
C ILE A 64 3.40 1.96 4.36
N LEU A 65 2.41 2.63 3.76
CA LEU A 65 1.90 3.90 4.25
C LEU A 65 1.28 3.79 5.65
N LEU A 66 0.54 2.70 5.92
CA LEU A 66 0.00 2.43 7.25
C LEU A 66 1.10 2.17 8.28
N TYR A 67 2.13 1.42 7.90
CA TYR A 67 3.24 1.13 8.80
C TYR A 67 3.99 2.41 9.19
N VAL A 68 4.32 3.26 8.20
CA VAL A 68 4.97 4.56 8.45
C VAL A 68 4.13 5.43 9.38
N LEU A 69 2.82 5.54 9.15
CA LEU A 69 1.96 6.34 10.04
C LEU A 69 1.84 5.73 11.44
N SER A 70 1.78 4.40 11.53
CA SER A 70 1.71 3.70 12.82
C SER A 70 2.99 3.85 13.63
N SER A 71 4.17 3.89 13.00
CA SER A 71 5.43 4.17 13.72
C SER A 71 5.50 5.62 14.20
N ASN A 72 4.98 6.57 13.42
CA ASN A 72 4.92 7.99 13.80
C ASN A 72 4.04 8.25 15.05
N HIS A 73 3.07 7.37 15.34
CA HIS A 73 2.22 7.48 16.53
C HIS A 73 2.85 6.83 17.78
N VAL A 74 3.78 5.89 17.62
CA VAL A 74 4.50 5.24 18.73
C VAL A 74 5.65 6.13 19.24
N GLU A 75 6.16 7.04 18.42
CA GLU A 75 7.30 7.92 18.76
C GLU A 75 6.92 9.24 19.46
N GLN A 76 5.65 9.50 19.77
CA GLN A 76 5.28 10.73 20.50
C GLN A 76 5.73 10.77 21.97
N ASP A 77 6.47 9.76 22.46
CA ASP A 77 7.03 9.75 23.82
C ASP A 77 8.55 9.87 23.90
N ILE A 78 9.28 10.03 22.79
CA ILE A 78 10.74 10.17 22.87
C ILE A 78 11.23 11.32 22.00
N ASN A 79 11.52 12.43 22.67
CA ASN A 79 12.32 13.55 22.15
C ASN A 79 13.56 13.02 21.42
N HIS A 80 13.70 13.31 20.13
CA HIS A 80 14.78 14.06 19.48
C HIS A 80 14.74 13.80 17.98
N GLY A 81 14.82 14.89 17.21
CA GLY A 81 14.49 14.92 15.79
C GLY A 81 15.37 14.04 14.91
N GLU A 82 14.74 13.04 14.31
CA GLU A 82 14.87 12.74 12.89
C GLU A 82 13.47 12.38 12.42
N THR A 83 12.83 13.26 11.64
CA THR A 83 11.49 13.00 11.10
C THR A 83 11.54 11.78 10.19
N VAL A 84 11.01 10.66 10.67
CA VAL A 84 10.81 9.39 9.95
C VAL A 84 9.96 9.55 8.67
N LEU A 85 9.43 10.76 8.43
CA LEU A 85 8.94 11.26 7.14
C LEU A 85 9.94 11.04 5.99
N SER A 86 11.25 10.92 6.26
CA SER A 86 12.26 10.59 5.25
C SER A 86 12.23 9.13 4.77
N VAL A 87 11.48 8.24 5.44
CA VAL A 87 11.49 6.80 5.19
C VAL A 87 10.39 6.38 4.20
N ALA A 88 9.29 7.13 4.11
CA ALA A 88 8.34 6.93 3.01
C ALA A 88 9.01 7.39 1.70
N PRO A 89 8.91 6.64 0.58
CA PRO A 89 9.44 7.11 -0.70
C PRO A 89 8.85 8.49 -0.97
N PRO A 90 9.67 9.56 -1.14
CA PRO A 90 9.16 10.92 -1.27
C PRO A 90 8.11 11.04 -2.39
N LYS A 91 8.28 10.24 -3.45
CA LYS A 91 7.31 10.13 -4.56
C LYS A 91 5.92 9.65 -4.11
N LEU A 92 5.84 8.68 -3.19
CA LEU A 92 4.57 8.11 -2.75
C LEU A 92 3.83 9.10 -1.83
N TRP A 93 4.55 9.72 -0.89
CA TRP A 93 3.99 10.73 0.02
C TRP A 93 3.53 11.98 -0.74
N ASN A 94 4.37 12.49 -1.65
CA ASN A 94 4.04 13.67 -2.48
C ASN A 94 2.89 13.40 -3.46
N SER A 95 2.49 12.15 -3.66
CA SER A 95 1.34 11.78 -4.49
C SER A 95 0.02 11.71 -3.73
N LEU A 96 0.04 11.88 -2.40
CA LEU A 96 -1.16 11.90 -1.57
C LEU A 96 -1.76 13.32 -1.53
N PRO A 97 -3.09 13.46 -1.53
CA PRO A 97 -3.74 14.74 -1.39
C PRO A 97 -3.45 15.38 -0.01
N PRO A 98 -3.40 16.72 0.08
CA PRO A 98 -3.11 17.44 1.32
C PRO A 98 -4.13 17.17 2.44
N ASP A 99 -5.37 16.82 2.06
CA ASP A 99 -6.43 16.42 2.99
C ASP A 99 -6.15 15.10 3.70
N LEU A 100 -5.29 14.25 3.14
CA LEU A 100 -4.85 13.00 3.76
C LEU A 100 -3.63 13.22 4.65
N THR A 101 -2.73 14.14 4.28
CA THR A 101 -1.50 14.42 5.02
C THR A 101 -1.74 15.25 6.28
N SER A 102 -2.85 15.97 6.35
CA SER A 102 -3.23 16.81 7.49
C SER A 102 -4.06 16.08 8.55
N GLU A 103 -4.33 14.78 8.37
CA GLU A 103 -5.20 14.04 9.27
C GLU A 103 -4.52 13.58 10.55
N ARG A 104 -5.15 13.90 11.67
CA ARG A 104 -4.61 13.64 13.02
C ARG A 104 -5.06 12.32 13.62
N GLU A 105 -6.12 11.72 13.08
CA GLU A 105 -6.65 10.47 13.59
C GLU A 105 -6.31 9.30 12.67
N PHE A 106 -5.64 8.28 13.23
CA PHE A 106 -5.23 7.08 12.51
C PHE A 106 -6.42 6.35 11.84
N SER A 107 -7.57 6.25 12.52
CA SER A 107 -8.76 5.58 11.99
C SER A 107 -9.30 6.28 10.73
N THR A 108 -9.42 7.61 10.81
CA THR A 108 -9.91 8.46 9.72
C THR A 108 -8.93 8.49 8.55
N PHE A 109 -7.62 8.59 8.82
CA PHE A 109 -6.60 8.45 7.80
C PHE A 109 -6.68 7.09 7.09
N LYS A 110 -6.78 5.99 7.84
CA LYS A 110 -6.85 4.63 7.30
C LYS A 110 -8.04 4.46 6.36
N ALA A 111 -9.19 5.01 6.73
CA ALA A 111 -10.40 5.01 5.92
C ALA A 111 -10.20 5.82 4.63
N LYS A 112 -9.76 7.08 4.75
CA LYS A 112 -9.54 7.97 3.60
C LYS A 112 -8.46 7.45 2.65
N LEU A 113 -7.37 6.88 3.18
CA LEU A 113 -6.28 6.34 2.38
C LEU A 113 -6.76 5.13 1.58
N LYS A 114 -7.53 4.24 2.22
CA LYS A 114 -8.14 3.11 1.53
C LYS A 114 -9.06 3.61 0.41
N THR A 115 -9.93 4.57 0.70
CA THR A 115 -10.82 5.17 -0.31
C THR A 115 -10.03 5.75 -1.48
N HIS A 116 -9.01 6.58 -1.22
CA HIS A 116 -8.18 7.20 -2.25
C HIS A 116 -7.45 6.19 -3.13
N LEU A 117 -6.86 5.14 -2.52
CA LEU A 117 -6.20 4.10 -3.30
C LEU A 117 -7.18 3.26 -4.11
N PHE A 118 -8.42 3.06 -3.63
CA PHE A 118 -9.45 2.35 -4.39
C PHE A 118 -9.96 3.18 -5.58
N THR A 119 -10.24 4.47 -5.41
CA THR A 119 -10.67 5.35 -6.52
C THR A 119 -9.58 5.59 -7.57
N LYS A 120 -8.30 5.45 -7.21
CA LYS A 120 -7.20 5.55 -8.17
C LYS A 120 -7.07 4.31 -9.07
N VAL A 121 -7.62 3.18 -8.63
CA VAL A 121 -7.43 1.86 -9.26
C VAL A 121 -8.58 1.46 -10.16
N PHE A 122 -9.81 1.78 -9.77
CA PHE A 122 -11.06 1.36 -10.41
C PHE A 122 -11.88 2.59 -10.76
#